data_AF-A0A5J4JB88-F1
#
_entry.id   AF-A0A5J4JB88-F1
#
_cell.length_a   1.000
_cell.length_b   1.000
_cell.length_c   1.000
_cell.angle_alpha   90.00
_cell.angle_beta   90.00
_cell.angle_gamma   90.00
#
_symmetry.space_group_name_H-M   'P 1'
#
loop_
_entity.id
_entity.type
_entity.pdbx_description
1 polymer ?
#
loop_
_entity_poly.entity_id
_entity_poly.type
_entity_poly.pdbx_seq_one_letter_code
_entity_poly.pdbx_strand_id
1 'polypeptide(L)'
;MVAFLLALSFLLNVLSIFAIILLYLRQNRTVQAEENYNKMVKEIEEIFAAYLLEMKEENDAFIRKVKAARTADTGSPRAEGSVKQNEPPGADGKIAEVKSEAFVRAVAGRAYRKAAEPPLSENMEQEGQDDYLFPESPEEETSLFQKVNELQKIGYNVEEIAQKLNIGRTEIELLLKFHSGLE
;
A
#
# COMPACT_ATOMS: atom_id res chain seq x y z
N MET A 1 -70.14 19.75 -13.45
CA MET A 1 -69.03 19.58 -14.41
C MET A 1 -67.78 20.33 -13.93
N VAL A 2 -67.80 21.66 -13.81
CA VAL A 2 -66.63 22.46 -13.35
C VAL A 2 -66.19 22.14 -11.92
N ALA A 3 -67.12 21.95 -10.99
CA ALA A 3 -66.80 21.59 -9.60
C ALA A 3 -66.05 20.25 -9.47
N PHE A 4 -66.34 19.28 -10.34
CA PHE A 4 -65.64 18.00 -10.38
C PHE A 4 -64.20 18.18 -10.88
N LEU A 5 -64.00 19.00 -11.91
CA LEU A 5 -62.66 19.34 -12.41
C LEU A 5 -61.82 20.11 -11.37
N LEU A 6 -62.44 21.00 -10.59
CA LEU A 6 -61.77 21.70 -9.49
C LEU A 6 -61.38 20.75 -8.36
N ALA A 7 -62.28 19.84 -7.96
CA ALA A 7 -61.97 18.81 -6.97
C ALA A 7 -60.83 17.89 -7.43
N LEU A 8 -60.85 17.48 -8.70
CA LEU A 8 -59.80 16.65 -9.30
C LEU A 8 -58.45 17.38 -9.35
N SER A 9 -58.44 18.67 -9.72
CA SER A 9 -57.23 19.51 -9.71
C SER A 9 -56.68 19.65 -8.30
N PHE A 10 -57.53 19.88 -7.30
CA PHE A 10 -57.10 19.96 -5.90
C PHE A 10 -56.52 18.63 -5.41
N LEU A 11 -57.15 17.50 -5.75
CA LEU A 11 -56.65 16.16 -5.42
C LEU A 11 -55.27 15.90 -6.04
N LEU A 12 -55.08 16.23 -7.32
CA LEU A 12 -53.80 16.08 -8.00
C LEU A 12 -52.70 16.97 -7.40
N ASN A 13 -53.04 18.18 -6.95
CA ASN A 13 -52.10 19.05 -6.27
C ASN A 13 -51.66 18.47 -4.91
N VAL A 14 -52.60 17.94 -4.12
CA VAL A 14 -52.27 17.26 -2.85
C VAL A 14 -51.36 16.05 -3.10
N LEU A 15 -51.67 15.24 -4.12
CA LEU A 15 -50.82 14.11 -4.51
C LEU A 15 -49.43 14.57 -4.98
N SER A 16 -49.34 15.69 -5.69
CA SER A 16 -48.05 16.26 -6.15
C SER A 16 -47.20 16.72 -4.97
N ILE A 17 -47.79 17.43 -3.99
CA ILE A 17 -47.10 17.85 -2.77
C ILE A 17 -46.64 16.62 -1.97
N PHE A 18 -47.48 15.60 -1.86
CA PHE A 18 -47.11 14.34 -1.21
C PHE A 18 -45.93 13.65 -1.91
N ALA A 19 -45.93 13.60 -3.25
CA ALA A 19 -44.81 13.05 -4.02
C ALA A 19 -43.51 13.85 -3.81
N ILE A 20 -43.58 15.18 -3.76
CA ILE A 20 -42.43 16.05 -3.47
C ILE A 20 -41.85 15.74 -2.08
N ILE A 21 -42.70 15.58 -1.06
CA ILE A 21 -42.26 15.25 0.31
C ILE A 21 -41.58 13.87 0.34
N LEU A 22 -42.14 12.87 -0.34
CA LEU A 22 -41.53 11.54 -0.42
C LEU A 22 -40.14 11.58 -1.08
N LEU A 23 -39.99 12.35 -2.16
CA LEU A 23 -38.70 12.55 -2.83
C LEU A 23 -37.71 13.29 -1.93
N TYR A 24 -38.15 14.33 -1.23
CA TYR A 24 -37.32 15.09 -0.29
C TYR A 24 -36.78 14.21 0.84
N LEU A 25 -37.62 13.34 1.43
CA LEU A 25 -37.20 12.40 2.47
C LEU A 25 -36.17 11.39 1.96
N ARG A 26 -36.34 10.90 0.72
CA ARG A 26 -35.37 9.99 0.10
C ARG A 26 -34.06 10.68 -0.24
N GLN A 27 -34.11 11.92 -0.74
CA GLN A 27 -32.93 12.70 -1.14
C GLN A 27 -32.13 13.19 0.08
N ASN A 28 -32.79 13.53 1.18
CA ASN A 28 -32.10 13.94 2.41
C ASN A 28 -31.20 12.82 2.98
N ARG A 29 -31.57 11.54 2.77
CA ARG A 29 -30.76 10.40 3.18
C ARG A 29 -29.45 10.28 2.39
N THR A 30 -29.44 10.62 1.10
CA THR A 30 -28.22 10.56 0.28
C THR A 30 -27.28 11.73 0.57
N VAL A 31 -27.82 12.90 0.88
CA VAL A 31 -27.03 14.08 1.27
C VAL A 31 -26.22 13.82 2.55
N GLN A 32 -26.82 13.18 3.56
CA GLN A 32 -26.07 12.79 4.77
C GLN A 32 -24.96 11.77 4.48
N ALA A 33 -25.16 10.88 3.51
CA ALA A 33 -24.12 9.96 3.09
C ALA A 33 -22.93 10.69 2.42
N GLU A 34 -23.19 11.74 1.64
CA GLU A 34 -22.14 12.59 1.05
C GLU A 34 -21.35 13.38 2.12
N GLU A 35 -22.03 13.92 3.13
CA GLU A 35 -21.35 14.60 4.24
C GLU A 35 -20.45 13.64 5.03
N ASN A 36 -20.91 12.42 5.29
CA ASN A 36 -20.13 11.40 5.98
C ASN A 36 -18.94 10.93 5.12
N TYR A 37 -19.11 10.82 3.80
CA TYR A 37 -18.02 10.50 2.88
C TYR A 37 -16.91 11.55 2.94
N ASN A 38 -17.26 12.84 2.88
CA ASN A 38 -16.28 13.92 2.96
C ASN A 38 -15.54 13.97 4.31
N LYS A 39 -16.19 13.57 5.41
CA LYS A 39 -15.54 13.44 6.73
C LYS A 39 -14.57 12.26 6.75
N MET A 40 -15.00 11.10 6.27
CA MET A 40 -14.19 9.89 6.19
C MET A 40 -12.93 10.10 5.35
N VAL A 41 -13.02 10.80 4.21
CA VAL A 41 -11.84 11.13 3.39
C VAL A 41 -10.81 11.94 4.17
N LYS A 42 -11.24 12.92 4.98
CA LYS A 42 -10.33 13.72 5.80
C LYS A 42 -9.67 12.89 6.92
N GLU A 43 -10.45 12.03 7.57
CA GLU A 43 -9.92 11.12 8.59
C GLU A 43 -8.89 10.16 7.99
N ILE A 44 -9.14 9.65 6.78
CA ILE A 44 -8.20 8.82 6.03
C ILE A 44 -6.92 9.59 5.69
N GLU A 45 -7.02 10.84 5.20
CA GLU A 45 -5.84 11.68 4.93
C GLU A 45 -4.98 11.90 6.18
N GLU A 46 -5.61 12.13 7.33
CA GLU A 46 -4.92 12.33 8.61
C GLU A 46 -4.20 11.05 9.08
N ILE A 47 -4.88 9.90 8.98
CA ILE A 47 -4.29 8.59 9.33
C ILE A 47 -3.13 8.25 8.38
N PHE A 48 -3.28 8.48 7.07
CA PHE A 48 -2.20 8.25 6.11
C PHE A 48 -1.01 9.18 6.36
N ALA A 49 -1.25 10.45 6.70
CA ALA A 49 -0.18 11.37 7.04
C ALA A 49 0.58 10.91 8.29
N ALA A 50 -0.13 10.48 9.34
CA ALA A 50 0.47 9.92 10.54
C ALA A 50 1.28 8.65 10.25
N TYR A 51 0.74 7.72 9.45
CA TYR A 51 1.41 6.49 9.07
C TYR A 51 2.67 6.73 8.21
N LEU A 52 2.60 7.64 7.23
CA LEU A 52 3.76 7.99 6.41
C LEU A 52 4.85 8.67 7.23
N LEU A 53 4.46 9.46 8.24
CA LEU A 53 5.41 10.04 9.18
C LEU A 53 6.09 8.94 10.02
N GLU A 54 5.30 8.03 10.59
CA GLU A 54 5.81 6.90 11.38
C GLU A 54 6.78 6.03 10.56
N MET A 55 6.40 5.65 9.35
CA MET A 55 7.28 4.85 8.47
C MET A 55 8.55 5.59 8.07
N LYS A 56 8.48 6.91 7.84
CA LYS A 56 9.66 7.72 7.55
C LYS A 56 10.59 7.75 8.76
N GLU A 57 10.04 7.97 9.96
CA GLU A 57 10.80 8.00 11.20
C GLU A 57 11.46 6.64 11.49
N GLU A 58 10.75 5.54 11.26
CA GLU A 58 11.28 4.19 11.40
C GLU A 58 12.42 3.91 10.41
N ASN A 59 12.26 4.31 9.14
CA ASN A 59 13.32 4.23 8.13
C ASN A 59 14.56 5.03 8.57
N ASP A 60 14.38 6.27 9.03
CA ASP A 60 15.49 7.10 9.51
C ASP A 60 16.15 6.50 10.77
N ALA A 61 15.37 5.90 11.67
CA ALA A 61 15.88 5.19 12.84
C ALA A 61 16.69 3.95 12.45
N PHE A 62 16.21 3.17 11.48
CA PHE A 62 16.92 2.01 10.93
C PHE A 62 18.25 2.41 10.30
N ILE A 63 18.24 3.43 9.42
CA ILE A 63 19.46 3.95 8.78
C ILE A 63 20.47 4.44 9.82
N ARG A 64 20.01 5.09 10.90
CA ARG A 64 20.86 5.51 12.02
C ARG A 64 21.49 4.32 12.75
N LYS A 65 20.72 3.29 13.08
CA LYS A 65 21.22 2.05 13.72
C LYS A 65 22.25 1.33 12.84
N VAL A 66 21.99 1.23 11.53
CA VAL A 66 22.92 0.61 10.57
C VAL A 66 24.21 1.42 10.43
N LYS A 67 24.14 2.75 10.37
CA LYS A 67 25.33 3.63 10.35
C LYS A 67 26.13 3.54 11.64
N ALA A 68 25.45 3.56 12.80
CA ALA A 68 26.09 3.44 14.11
C ALA A 68 26.80 2.10 14.30
N ALA A 69 26.18 1.00 13.86
CA ALA A 69 26.80 -0.33 13.87
C ALA A 69 28.05 -0.41 12.96
N ARG A 70 28.08 0.33 11.84
CA ARG A 70 29.27 0.44 10.99
C ARG A 70 30.39 1.29 11.59
N THR A 71 30.07 2.27 12.44
CA THR A 71 31.08 3.10 13.12
C THR A 71 31.60 2.49 14.42
N ALA A 72 30.85 1.57 15.04
CA ALA A 72 31.23 0.92 16.30
C ALA A 72 32.28 -0.20 16.16
N ASP A 73 32.53 -0.69 14.93
CA ASP A 73 33.55 -1.71 14.64
C ASP A 73 34.96 -1.13 14.38
N THR A 74 35.15 0.17 14.57
CA THR A 74 36.46 0.83 14.53
C THR A 74 36.64 1.73 15.74
N GLY A 75 37.20 1.18 16.82
CA GLY A 75 37.62 1.93 17.99
C GLY A 75 38.85 2.82 17.71
N SER A 76 38.61 4.14 17.59
CA SER A 76 39.20 5.31 18.33
C SER A 76 40.71 5.37 18.71
N PRO A 77 41.38 6.54 18.91
CA PRO A 77 41.12 7.94 18.49
C PRO A 77 42.34 8.67 17.85
N ARG A 78 42.10 9.63 16.94
CA ARG A 78 42.91 10.87 16.86
C ARG A 78 42.11 12.03 16.28
N ALA A 79 41.54 12.84 17.17
CA ALA A 79 41.37 14.28 16.96
C ALA A 79 42.79 14.92 16.99
N GLU A 80 43.20 15.91 16.23
CA GLU A 80 42.51 17.04 15.61
C GLU A 80 43.43 17.67 14.54
N GLY A 81 42.83 18.26 13.50
CA GLY A 81 43.27 19.51 12.87
C GLY A 81 44.52 19.55 12.00
N SER A 82 44.35 19.67 10.68
CA SER A 82 44.81 20.86 9.92
C SER A 82 44.37 20.81 8.45
N VAL A 83 43.67 21.85 8.03
CA VAL A 83 43.34 22.16 6.64
C VAL A 83 44.53 22.90 6.02
N LYS A 84 45.11 22.37 4.93
CA LYS A 84 45.38 23.04 3.63
C LYS A 84 46.47 22.32 2.80
N GLN A 85 46.08 21.92 1.58
CA GLN A 85 46.76 22.13 0.28
C GLN A 85 48.24 21.70 0.10
N ASN A 86 48.47 20.58 -0.64
CA ASN A 86 49.29 20.46 -1.88
C ASN A 86 49.89 19.04 -2.08
N GLU A 87 49.75 18.56 -3.32
CA GLU A 87 50.41 17.48 -4.09
C GLU A 87 50.95 16.18 -3.42
N PRO A 88 50.67 15.00 -4.03
CA PRO A 88 51.34 13.75 -3.67
C PRO A 88 52.71 13.62 -4.36
N PRO A 89 53.79 13.24 -3.65
CA PRO A 89 55.06 12.91 -4.28
C PRO A 89 54.96 11.50 -4.90
N GLY A 90 55.30 11.42 -6.18
CA GLY A 90 55.30 10.17 -6.93
C GLY A 90 56.37 9.19 -6.46
N ALA A 91 56.11 7.91 -6.71
CA ALA A 91 57.16 6.92 -6.95
C ALA A 91 56.69 6.07 -8.14
N ASP A 92 57.42 6.25 -9.24
CA ASP A 92 57.20 5.60 -10.52
C ASP A 92 57.16 4.07 -10.40
N GLY A 93 56.19 3.46 -11.12
CA GLY A 93 56.22 2.02 -11.39
C GLY A 93 54.87 1.37 -11.65
N LYS A 94 54.32 1.58 -12.86
CA LYS A 94 53.53 0.65 -13.73
C LYS A 94 52.78 -0.50 -13.02
N ILE A 95 51.46 -0.75 -13.17
CA ILE A 95 50.66 -1.08 -14.38
C ILE A 95 49.14 -1.07 -14.02
N ALA A 96 48.32 -0.48 -14.92
CA ALA A 96 46.93 -0.77 -15.38
C ALA A 96 45.80 -1.24 -14.39
N GLU A 97 44.52 -0.89 -14.53
CA GLU A 97 43.72 -0.56 -15.72
C GLU A 97 42.45 0.20 -15.30
N VAL A 98 42.26 1.41 -15.83
CA VAL A 98 40.99 2.16 -15.74
C VAL A 98 40.01 1.48 -16.68
N LYS A 99 39.12 0.63 -16.15
CA LYS A 99 38.05 0.02 -16.96
C LYS A 99 37.14 1.12 -17.48
N SER A 100 37.12 1.25 -18.80
CA SER A 100 36.38 2.30 -19.51
C SER A 100 34.89 2.22 -19.20
N GLU A 101 34.21 3.36 -19.25
CA GLU A 101 32.77 3.46 -19.04
C GLU A 101 31.98 2.51 -19.96
N ALA A 102 32.52 2.23 -21.16
CA ALA A 102 32.00 1.24 -22.09
C ALA A 102 32.04 -0.20 -21.52
N PHE A 103 33.08 -0.56 -20.76
CA PHE A 103 33.17 -1.86 -20.09
C PHE A 103 32.11 -1.98 -18.99
N VAL A 104 31.88 -0.92 -18.20
CA VAL A 104 30.86 -0.91 -17.15
C VAL A 104 29.45 -1.03 -17.74
N ARG A 105 29.17 -0.29 -18.82
CA ARG A 105 27.90 -0.40 -19.56
C ARG A 105 27.72 -1.78 -20.20
N ALA A 106 28.79 -2.37 -20.72
CA ALA A 106 28.75 -3.72 -21.30
C ALA A 106 28.53 -4.82 -20.26
N VAL A 107 28.96 -4.63 -19.02
CA VAL A 107 28.70 -5.55 -17.91
C VAL A 107 27.26 -5.39 -17.40
N ALA A 108 26.78 -4.16 -17.22
CA ALA A 108 25.41 -3.89 -16.82
C ALA A 108 24.40 -4.44 -17.84
N GLY A 109 24.64 -4.24 -19.14
CA GLY A 109 23.79 -4.76 -20.21
C GLY A 109 23.71 -6.29 -20.28
N ARG A 110 24.74 -7.01 -19.79
CA ARG A 110 24.70 -8.47 -19.67
C ARG A 110 23.91 -8.93 -18.46
N ALA A 111 23.97 -8.21 -17.35
CA ALA A 111 23.19 -8.50 -16.15
C ALA A 111 21.67 -8.36 -16.41
N TYR A 112 21.25 -7.29 -17.09
CA TYR A 112 19.84 -7.13 -17.47
C TYR A 112 19.36 -8.17 -18.48
N ARG A 113 20.22 -8.60 -19.40
CA ARG A 113 19.87 -9.64 -20.39
C ARG A 113 19.71 -11.01 -19.75
N LYS A 114 20.57 -11.35 -18.79
CA LYS A 114 20.48 -12.58 -18.00
C LYS A 114 19.25 -12.62 -17.10
N ALA A 115 18.76 -11.45 -16.65
CA ALA A 115 17.52 -11.32 -15.90
C ALA A 115 16.26 -11.31 -16.80
N ALA A 116 16.43 -11.06 -18.10
CA ALA A 116 15.35 -11.04 -19.09
C ALA A 116 15.24 -12.35 -19.90
N GLU A 117 16.13 -13.32 -19.66
CA GLU A 117 15.99 -14.67 -20.21
C GLU A 117 14.92 -15.43 -19.38
N PRO A 118 13.80 -15.85 -19.99
CA PRO A 118 12.85 -16.72 -19.30
C PRO A 118 13.56 -18.05 -19.00
N PRO A 119 13.32 -18.67 -17.84
CA PRO A 119 13.94 -19.94 -17.51
C PRO A 119 13.52 -20.98 -18.55
N LEU A 120 14.50 -21.52 -19.29
CA LEU A 120 14.29 -22.71 -20.12
C LEU A 120 13.95 -23.87 -19.18
N SER A 121 12.66 -24.22 -19.16
CA SER A 121 12.13 -25.34 -18.41
C SER A 121 12.59 -26.66 -19.03
N GLU A 122 13.57 -27.32 -18.41
CA GLU A 122 13.61 -28.78 -18.43
C GLU A 122 12.75 -29.28 -17.26
N ASN A 123 11.53 -29.68 -17.62
CA ASN A 123 10.64 -30.61 -16.91
C ASN A 123 10.54 -30.48 -15.38
N MET A 124 9.55 -29.74 -14.90
CA MET A 124 8.75 -30.17 -13.76
C MET A 124 7.30 -29.73 -13.95
N GLU A 125 6.44 -30.74 -13.95
CA GLU A 125 5.00 -30.67 -14.09
C GLU A 125 4.38 -29.96 -12.88
N GLN A 126 3.38 -29.10 -13.14
CA GLN A 126 2.34 -28.60 -12.23
C GLN A 126 2.78 -28.13 -10.83
N GLU A 127 2.75 -26.80 -10.61
CA GLU A 127 2.06 -26.16 -9.47
C GLU A 127 2.24 -24.62 -9.51
N GLY A 128 1.19 -23.88 -9.12
CA GLY A 128 1.29 -22.51 -8.63
C GLY A 128 1.41 -21.39 -9.66
N GLN A 129 0.31 -21.07 -10.33
CA GLN A 129 0.11 -19.72 -10.85
C GLN A 129 -0.21 -18.83 -9.65
N ASP A 130 0.82 -18.22 -9.06
CA ASP A 130 0.66 -17.22 -8.00
C ASP A 130 0.09 -15.93 -8.64
N ASP A 131 -1.19 -16.00 -8.94
CA ASP A 131 -2.05 -14.88 -9.31
C ASP A 131 -2.24 -14.07 -8.03
N TYR A 132 -1.59 -12.90 -7.93
CA TYR A 132 -1.83 -11.95 -6.85
C TYR A 132 -3.27 -11.44 -6.98
N LEU A 133 -4.20 -12.18 -6.36
CA LEU A 133 -5.63 -11.90 -6.37
C LEU A 133 -5.91 -10.75 -5.39
N PHE A 134 -5.69 -9.51 -5.84
CA PHE A 134 -6.35 -8.38 -5.22
C PHE A 134 -7.85 -8.49 -5.53
N PRO A 135 -8.74 -8.48 -4.54
CA PRO A 135 -10.18 -8.50 -4.79
C PRO A 135 -10.55 -7.28 -5.64
N GLU A 136 -11.19 -7.52 -6.80
CA GLU A 136 -11.55 -6.45 -7.74
C GLU A 136 -12.77 -5.65 -7.26
N SER A 137 -13.41 -6.06 -6.16
CA SER A 137 -14.60 -5.40 -5.63
C SER A 137 -14.71 -5.42 -4.09
N PRO A 138 -15.37 -4.40 -3.49
CA PRO A 138 -15.61 -4.35 -2.05
C PRO A 138 -16.45 -5.53 -1.51
N GLU A 139 -17.29 -6.14 -2.36
CA GLU A 139 -18.12 -7.28 -1.97
C GLU A 139 -17.25 -8.52 -1.73
N GLU A 140 -16.21 -8.72 -2.53
CA GLU A 140 -15.26 -9.82 -2.35
C GLU A 140 -14.39 -9.62 -1.09
N GLU A 141 -13.98 -8.39 -0.79
CA GLU A 141 -13.26 -8.07 0.45
C GLU A 141 -14.04 -8.47 1.72
N THR A 142 -15.35 -8.19 1.74
CA THR A 142 -16.20 -8.57 2.88
C THR A 142 -16.33 -10.09 3.02
N SER A 143 -16.41 -10.81 1.90
CA SER A 143 -16.45 -12.28 1.87
C SER A 143 -15.12 -12.90 2.34
N LEU A 144 -14.00 -12.33 1.91
CA LEU A 144 -12.65 -12.74 2.33
C LEU A 144 -12.44 -12.49 3.82
N PHE A 145 -12.82 -11.32 4.33
CA PHE A 145 -12.74 -11.02 5.76
C PHE A 145 -13.60 -11.96 6.60
N GLN A 146 -14.82 -12.26 6.16
CA GLN A 146 -15.69 -13.21 6.85
C GLN A 146 -15.03 -14.59 6.98
N LYS A 147 -14.38 -15.06 5.90
CA LYS A 147 -13.65 -16.35 5.88
C LYS A 147 -12.42 -16.35 6.79
N VAL A 148 -11.68 -15.24 6.84
CA VAL A 148 -10.52 -15.05 7.74
C VAL A 148 -10.98 -15.03 9.21
N ASN A 149 -12.07 -14.33 9.52
CA ASN A 149 -12.62 -14.23 10.87
C ASN A 149 -13.14 -15.59 11.38
N GLU A 150 -13.80 -16.37 10.54
CA GLU A 150 -14.22 -17.74 10.88
C GLU A 150 -13.01 -18.64 11.23
N LEU A 151 -11.96 -18.60 10.41
CA LEU A 151 -10.75 -19.38 10.67
C LEU A 151 -10.04 -18.94 11.96
N GLN A 152 -10.04 -17.64 12.25
CA GLN A 152 -9.49 -17.11 13.49
C GLN A 152 -10.30 -17.56 14.72
N LYS A 153 -11.64 -17.59 14.64
CA LYS A 153 -12.53 -18.12 15.70
C LYS A 153 -12.32 -19.62 15.95
N ILE A 154 -11.95 -20.36 14.92
CA ILE A 154 -11.60 -21.79 15.02
C ILE A 154 -10.21 -21.98 15.67
N GLY A 155 -9.45 -20.89 15.86
CA GLY A 155 -8.17 -20.88 16.56
C GLY A 155 -6.95 -21.06 15.65
N TYR A 156 -7.11 -20.93 14.33
CA TYR A 156 -5.98 -20.96 13.40
C TYR A 156 -5.10 -19.72 13.57
N ASN A 157 -3.79 -19.90 13.41
CA ASN A 157 -2.84 -18.80 13.44
C ASN A 157 -2.84 -18.05 12.08
N VAL A 158 -2.28 -16.84 12.07
CA VAL A 158 -2.23 -15.97 10.88
C VAL A 158 -1.50 -16.63 9.68
N GLU A 159 -0.45 -17.40 9.93
CA GLU A 159 0.33 -18.12 8.92
C GLU A 159 -0.43 -19.31 8.34
N GLU A 160 -1.21 -20.01 9.16
CA GLU A 160 -2.06 -21.13 8.74
C GLU A 160 -3.24 -20.64 7.92
N ILE A 161 -3.80 -19.47 8.26
CA ILE A 161 -4.83 -18.80 7.48
C ILE A 161 -4.24 -18.36 6.12
N ALA A 162 -3.02 -17.81 6.11
CA ALA A 162 -2.28 -17.43 4.91
C ALA A 162 -2.09 -18.61 3.95
N GLN A 163 -1.61 -19.73 4.47
CA GLN A 163 -1.44 -20.94 3.67
C GLN A 163 -2.77 -21.51 3.18
N LYS A 164 -3.82 -21.52 4.01
CA LYS A 164 -5.14 -22.04 3.61
C LYS A 164 -5.83 -21.21 2.55
N LEU A 165 -5.64 -19.90 2.57
CA LEU A 165 -6.26 -18.98 1.61
C LEU A 165 -5.36 -18.66 0.42
N ASN A 166 -4.11 -19.14 0.42
CA ASN A 166 -3.09 -18.78 -0.57
C ASN A 166 -2.90 -17.24 -0.64
N ILE A 167 -2.94 -16.59 0.52
CA ILE A 167 -2.76 -15.15 0.67
C ILE A 167 -1.53 -14.97 1.54
N GLY A 168 -0.71 -13.95 1.30
CA GLY A 168 0.47 -13.73 2.12
C GLY A 168 0.12 -13.36 3.58
N ARG A 169 1.07 -13.62 4.47
CA ARG A 169 0.91 -13.40 5.91
C ARG A 169 0.62 -11.93 6.22
N THR A 170 1.34 -11.02 5.56
CA THR A 170 1.21 -9.59 5.76
C THR A 170 -0.14 -9.07 5.30
N GLU A 171 -0.69 -9.62 4.21
CA GLU A 171 -2.01 -9.26 3.70
C GLU A 171 -3.12 -9.66 4.66
N ILE A 172 -3.03 -10.83 5.32
CA ILE A 172 -4.01 -11.23 6.35
C ILE A 172 -3.86 -10.40 7.63
N GLU A 173 -2.63 -10.10 8.07
CA GLU A 173 -2.39 -9.19 9.20
C GLU A 173 -3.01 -7.82 8.92
N LEU A 174 -2.82 -7.31 7.71
CA LEU A 174 -3.34 -6.02 7.28
C LEU A 174 -4.87 -6.04 7.19
N LEU A 175 -5.45 -7.08 6.60
CA LEU A 175 -6.88 -7.27 6.46
C LEU A 175 -7.59 -7.36 7.82
N LEU A 176 -6.99 -8.05 8.79
CA LEU A 176 -7.47 -8.06 10.18
C LEU A 176 -7.35 -6.69 10.84
N LYS A 177 -6.25 -5.96 10.63
CA LYS A 177 -6.00 -4.65 11.25
C LYS A 177 -6.95 -3.56 10.73
N PHE A 178 -7.28 -3.57 9.45
CA PHE A 178 -8.26 -2.64 8.87
C PHE A 178 -9.67 -2.82 9.43
N HIS A 179 -10.08 -4.07 9.70
CA HIS A 179 -11.41 -4.36 10.21
C HIS A 179 -11.51 -4.28 11.74
N SER A 180 -10.41 -4.54 12.47
CA SER A 180 -10.37 -4.41 13.93
C SER A 180 -10.19 -2.96 14.42
N GLY A 181 -9.67 -2.07 13.57
CA GLY A 181 -9.63 -0.62 13.85
C GLY A 181 -10.94 0.13 13.58
N LEU A 182 -12.00 -0.58 13.14
CA LEU A 182 -13.34 -0.04 12.86
C LEU A 182 -14.33 -0.23 14.03
N GLU A 183 -13.89 -0.73 15.19
CA GLU A 183 -14.67 -0.76 16.45
C GLU A 183 -14.34 0.40 17.39
#